data_AF-A0AAU5WIV5-F1
#
_entry.id   AF-A0AAU5WIV5-F1
#
_cell.length_a   1.000
_cell.length_b   1.000
_cell.length_c   1.000
_cell.angle_alpha   90.00
_cell.angle_beta   90.00
_cell.angle_gamma   90.00
#
_symmetry.space_group_name_H-M   'P 1'
#
loop_
_entity.id
_entity.type
_entity.pdbx_description
1 polymer ?
#
loop_
_entity_poly.entity_id
_entity_poly.type
_entity_poly.pdbx_seq_one_letter_code
_entity_poly.pdbx_strand_id
1 'polypeptide(L)'
;MSAGQDLFQVGVTSFYALAVPAGAVLYFRTVRVPRPPVGTFNGRDIVVMMGFVLALPFLYLALPGVALPVVLALVFAGGLTVGYQPVVGHTPVRWALILALLAADLVGHQVLGAGTPFYWVANSCIVGLIVVSATNLNVQGGMPLKNVAWFVLLLAVYDLTFATVIPLTQELAEAIQGYPFAPSAGLRVGGFGAVIGMGDLLAYSLYTAAAYKAYGRSGLRTALGIVLAFGSVLPTLAPLAVEALTGSAPALVPAQVFFGPAAFAGYLMLRRRLGAERRMAEVPVRAPDQTRSLRLTPVSGSNRSMASGS
;
A
#
# COMPACT_ATOMS: atom_id res chain seq x y z
N MET A 1 14.43 3.64 -25.33
CA MET A 1 14.53 2.40 -24.52
C MET A 1 14.30 1.18 -25.43
N SER A 2 14.71 -0.03 -25.05
CA SER A 2 14.41 -1.22 -25.87
C SER A 2 12.98 -1.71 -25.59
N ALA A 3 12.26 -2.22 -26.60
CA ALA A 3 10.89 -2.72 -26.43
C ALA A 3 10.77 -3.79 -25.33
N GLY A 4 11.83 -4.58 -25.09
CA GLY A 4 11.89 -5.54 -24.00
C GLY A 4 11.88 -4.91 -22.61
N GLN A 5 12.55 -3.76 -22.45
CA GLN A 5 12.56 -3.00 -21.19
C GLN A 5 11.20 -2.37 -20.91
N ASP A 6 10.52 -1.86 -21.93
CA ASP A 6 9.20 -1.26 -21.78
C ASP A 6 8.15 -2.31 -21.37
N LEU A 7 8.18 -3.49 -22.02
CA LEU A 7 7.32 -4.62 -21.65
C LEU A 7 7.60 -5.12 -20.23
N PHE A 8 8.87 -5.23 -19.85
CA PHE A 8 9.27 -5.59 -18.49
C PHE A 8 8.76 -4.56 -17.47
N GLN A 9 8.91 -3.27 -17.77
CA GLN A 9 8.45 -2.18 -16.92
C GLN A 9 6.95 -2.20 -16.72
N VAL A 10 6.17 -2.27 -17.80
CA VAL A 10 4.69 -2.37 -17.71
C VAL A 10 4.27 -3.62 -16.93
N GLY A 11 4.91 -4.76 -17.18
CA GLY A 11 4.59 -6.02 -16.51
C GLY A 11 4.81 -5.95 -15.00
N VAL A 12 5.99 -5.52 -14.57
CA VAL A 12 6.37 -5.45 -13.15
C VAL A 12 5.58 -4.37 -12.42
N THR A 13 5.45 -3.17 -13.00
CA THR A 13 4.68 -2.08 -12.38
C THR A 13 3.21 -2.45 -12.25
N SER A 14 2.60 -3.06 -13.27
CA SER A 14 1.21 -3.53 -13.22
C SER A 14 1.01 -4.63 -12.19
N PHE A 15 1.98 -5.55 -12.07
CA PHE A 15 1.94 -6.58 -11.04
C PHE A 15 1.87 -5.96 -9.64
N TYR A 16 2.80 -5.08 -9.28
CA TYR A 16 2.80 -4.47 -7.94
C TYR A 16 1.62 -3.51 -7.72
N ALA A 17 1.26 -2.72 -8.73
CA ALA A 17 0.13 -1.80 -8.69
C ALA A 17 -1.22 -2.53 -8.49
N LEU A 18 -1.32 -3.82 -8.84
CA LEU A 18 -2.51 -4.62 -8.57
C LEU A 18 -2.37 -5.48 -7.32
N ALA A 19 -1.24 -6.16 -7.14
CA ALA A 19 -1.02 -7.12 -6.07
C ALA A 19 -1.08 -6.45 -4.68
N VAL A 20 -0.46 -5.28 -4.52
CA VAL A 20 -0.43 -4.60 -3.21
C VAL A 20 -1.82 -4.06 -2.82
N PRO A 21 -2.56 -3.32 -3.69
CA PRO A 21 -3.93 -2.92 -3.36
C PRO A 21 -4.90 -4.09 -3.17
N ALA A 22 -4.76 -5.16 -3.96
CA ALA A 22 -5.55 -6.38 -3.77
C ALA A 22 -5.24 -7.05 -2.42
N GLY A 23 -3.95 -7.10 -2.04
CA GLY A 23 -3.49 -7.56 -0.73
C GLY A 23 -4.05 -6.71 0.40
N ALA A 24 -4.11 -5.38 0.23
CA ALA A 24 -4.68 -4.47 1.22
C ALA A 24 -6.17 -4.74 1.44
N VAL A 25 -6.92 -5.01 0.36
CA VAL A 25 -8.34 -5.38 0.44
C VAL A 25 -8.52 -6.78 1.02
N LEU A 26 -7.64 -7.73 0.69
CA LEU A 26 -7.68 -9.08 1.28
C LEU A 26 -7.49 -8.99 2.80
N TYR A 27 -6.45 -8.28 3.24
CA TYR A 27 -6.19 -8.01 4.65
C TYR A 27 -7.40 -7.31 5.31
N PHE A 28 -7.99 -6.29 4.67
CA PHE A 28 -9.17 -5.59 5.18
C PHE A 28 -10.37 -6.53 5.43
N ARG A 29 -10.49 -7.58 4.61
CA ARG A 29 -11.58 -8.55 4.69
C ARG A 29 -11.34 -9.64 5.73
N THR A 30 -10.08 -9.95 6.03
CA THR A 30 -9.71 -11.09 6.91
C THR A 30 -9.25 -10.66 8.28
N VAL A 31 -8.70 -9.45 8.42
CA VAL A 31 -8.05 -8.99 9.65
C VAL A 31 -8.68 -7.68 10.13
N ARG A 32 -8.97 -7.64 11.44
CA ARG A 32 -9.43 -6.44 12.13
C ARG A 32 -8.28 -5.86 12.93
N VAL A 33 -7.89 -4.65 12.58
CA VAL A 33 -6.94 -3.89 13.39
C VAL A 33 -7.68 -3.37 14.63
N PRO A 34 -7.14 -3.54 15.85
CA PRO A 34 -7.63 -2.82 17.02
C PRO A 34 -7.78 -1.35 16.66
N ARG A 35 -8.97 -0.79 16.90
CA ARG A 35 -9.21 0.61 16.55
C ARG A 35 -8.17 1.47 17.26
N PRO A 36 -7.38 2.28 16.53
CA PRO A 36 -6.59 3.30 17.19
C PRO A 36 -7.55 4.17 18.01
N PRO A 37 -7.14 4.68 19.18
CA PRO A 37 -7.91 5.66 19.94
C PRO A 37 -8.06 7.01 19.20
N VAL A 38 -7.56 7.10 17.97
CA VAL A 38 -7.62 8.28 17.11
C VAL A 38 -9.04 8.45 16.58
N GLY A 39 -9.59 9.65 16.76
CA GLY A 39 -10.93 10.01 16.28
C GLY A 39 -11.10 9.86 14.77
N THR A 40 -12.31 10.10 14.28
CA THR A 40 -12.64 10.00 12.85
C THR A 40 -11.71 10.86 11.99
N PHE A 41 -11.07 10.25 10.98
CA PHE A 41 -10.22 10.95 10.02
C PHE A 41 -10.96 12.13 9.35
N ASN A 42 -10.49 13.35 9.60
CA ASN A 42 -11.06 14.60 9.13
C ASN A 42 -10.20 15.23 8.03
N GLY A 43 -10.71 16.28 7.38
CA GLY A 43 -9.95 17.03 6.38
C GLY A 43 -8.69 17.70 6.95
N ARG A 44 -8.67 18.03 8.25
CA ARG A 44 -7.47 18.53 8.95
C ARG A 44 -6.33 17.51 8.92
N ASP A 45 -6.65 16.23 9.03
CA ASP A 45 -5.65 15.16 9.03
C ASP A 45 -5.00 15.01 7.64
N ILE A 46 -5.74 15.31 6.56
CA ILE A 46 -5.19 15.37 5.20
C ILE A 46 -4.11 16.45 5.12
N VAL A 47 -4.34 17.62 5.72
CA VAL A 47 -3.36 18.72 5.72
C VAL A 47 -2.12 18.34 6.52
N VAL A 48 -2.29 17.71 7.69
CA VAL A 48 -1.16 17.22 8.50
C VAL A 48 -0.37 16.14 7.76
N MET A 49 -1.04 15.16 7.16
CA MET A 49 -0.41 14.14 6.32
C MET A 49 0.33 14.76 5.13
N MET A 50 -0.27 15.75 4.45
CA MET A 50 0.37 16.45 3.34
C MET A 50 1.59 17.24 3.80
N GLY A 51 1.52 17.91 4.97
CA GLY A 51 2.67 18.58 5.58
C GLY A 51 3.81 17.60 5.87
N PHE A 52 3.49 16.41 6.35
CA PHE A 52 4.49 15.36 6.56
C PHE A 52 5.09 14.87 5.23
N VAL A 53 4.26 14.63 4.21
CA VAL A 53 4.71 14.25 2.85
C VAL A 53 5.62 15.32 2.26
N LEU A 54 5.29 16.61 2.43
CA LEU A 54 6.11 17.74 1.98
C LEU A 54 7.46 17.79 2.71
N ALA A 55 7.49 17.45 3.99
CA ALA A 55 8.71 17.54 4.81
C ALA A 55 9.68 16.36 4.59
N LEU A 56 9.15 15.17 4.26
CA LEU A 56 9.94 13.93 4.16
C LEU A 56 11.13 14.01 3.20
N PRO A 57 11.00 14.53 1.95
CA PRO A 57 12.13 14.64 1.04
C PRO A 57 13.28 15.47 1.62
N PHE A 58 12.97 16.61 2.25
CA PHE A 58 13.98 17.47 2.88
C PHE A 58 14.64 16.78 4.08
N LEU A 59 13.86 16.06 4.88
CA LEU A 59 14.39 15.28 6.00
C LEU A 59 15.36 14.21 5.52
N TYR A 60 15.03 13.50 4.43
CA TYR A 60 15.91 12.49 3.87
C TYR A 60 17.21 13.07 3.33
N LEU A 61 17.18 14.24 2.68
CA LEU A 61 18.39 14.92 2.21
C LEU A 61 19.25 15.49 3.34
N ALA A 62 18.63 15.85 4.47
CA ALA A 62 19.35 16.37 5.63
C ALA A 62 20.01 15.28 6.49
N LEU A 63 19.64 14.01 6.32
CA LEU A 63 20.18 12.91 7.12
C LEU A 63 21.56 12.46 6.59
N PRO A 64 22.53 12.18 7.48
CA PRO A 64 23.80 11.62 7.07
C PRO A 64 23.59 10.20 6.51
N GLY A 65 24.40 9.80 5.53
CA GLY A 65 24.18 8.60 4.73
C GLY A 65 23.96 7.30 5.53
N VAL A 66 24.65 7.11 6.65
CA VAL A 66 24.48 5.92 7.52
C VAL A 66 23.21 5.98 8.37
N ALA A 67 22.71 7.18 8.71
CA ALA A 67 21.50 7.33 9.51
C ALA A 67 20.24 6.98 8.72
N LEU A 68 20.23 7.26 7.40
CA LEU A 68 19.09 7.00 6.53
C LEU A 68 18.61 5.52 6.57
N PRO A 69 19.45 4.50 6.31
CA PRO A 69 18.99 3.10 6.36
C PRO A 69 18.57 2.66 7.77
N VAL A 70 19.17 3.21 8.83
CA VAL A 70 18.77 2.93 10.21
C VAL A 70 17.36 3.49 10.47
N VAL A 71 17.12 4.73 10.08
CA VAL A 71 15.80 5.36 10.21
C VAL A 71 14.75 4.60 9.39
N LEU A 72 15.06 4.23 8.14
CA LEU A 72 14.16 3.44 7.30
C LEU A 72 13.86 2.06 7.90
N ALA A 73 14.88 1.36 8.39
CA ALA A 73 14.70 0.08 9.08
C ALA A 73 13.80 0.21 10.31
N LEU A 74 13.95 1.28 11.11
CA LEU A 74 13.10 1.54 12.27
C LEU A 74 11.66 1.86 11.88
N VAL A 75 11.46 2.69 10.84
CA VAL A 75 10.12 3.03 10.31
C VAL A 75 9.42 1.79 9.79
N PHE A 76 10.13 0.94 9.03
CA PHE A 76 9.59 -0.32 8.54
C PHE A 76 9.35 -1.34 9.66
N ALA A 77 10.27 -1.49 10.62
CA ALA A 77 10.04 -2.34 11.79
C ALA A 77 8.81 -1.90 12.59
N GLY A 78 8.66 -0.59 12.82
CA GLY A 78 7.52 0.00 13.52
C GLY A 78 6.20 -0.24 12.79
N GLY A 79 6.14 0.08 11.49
CA GLY A 79 4.96 -0.14 10.67
C GLY A 79 4.56 -1.61 10.58
N LEU A 80 5.52 -2.53 10.41
CA LEU A 80 5.26 -3.97 10.39
C LEU A 80 4.77 -4.47 11.75
N THR A 81 5.34 -3.97 12.84
CA THR A 81 4.93 -4.35 14.20
C THR A 81 3.46 -4.01 14.46
N VAL A 82 3.05 -2.77 14.13
CA VAL A 82 1.67 -2.32 14.31
C VAL A 82 0.72 -3.05 13.35
N GLY A 83 1.10 -3.18 12.08
CA GLY A 83 0.29 -3.81 11.05
C GLY A 83 0.06 -5.30 11.23
N TYR A 84 1.07 -6.03 11.69
CA TYR A 84 1.00 -7.50 11.76
C TYR A 84 0.77 -8.02 13.17
N GLN A 85 0.61 -7.15 14.16
CA GLN A 85 0.18 -7.55 15.51
C GLN A 85 -1.11 -8.38 15.52
N PRO A 86 -2.17 -8.06 14.75
CA PRO A 86 -3.39 -8.87 14.73
C PRO A 86 -3.24 -10.21 14.00
N VAL A 87 -2.19 -10.38 13.19
CA VAL A 87 -1.91 -11.61 12.42
C VAL A 87 -1.01 -12.54 13.23
N VAL A 88 0.05 -11.98 13.81
CA VAL A 88 1.03 -12.70 14.65
C VAL A 88 0.96 -12.12 16.06
N GLY A 89 0.09 -12.71 16.87
CA GLY A 89 -0.14 -12.28 18.25
C GLY A 89 1.06 -12.49 19.16
N HIS A 90 1.90 -13.50 18.88
CA HIS A 90 3.07 -13.82 19.69
C HIS A 90 4.24 -12.88 19.37
N THR A 91 4.52 -11.94 20.28
CA THR A 91 5.50 -10.86 20.11
C THR A 91 6.90 -11.33 19.69
N PRO A 92 7.51 -12.35 20.33
CA PRO A 92 8.83 -12.86 19.90
C PRO A 92 8.86 -13.38 18.45
N VAL A 93 7.81 -14.09 18.04
CA VAL A 93 7.73 -14.65 16.67
C VAL A 93 7.55 -13.54 15.66
N ARG A 94 6.72 -12.53 15.97
CA ARG A 94 6.53 -11.36 15.12
C ARG A 94 7.85 -10.60 14.91
N TRP A 95 8.59 -10.35 15.98
CA TRP A 95 9.90 -9.71 15.89
C TRP A 95 10.93 -10.55 15.14
N ALA A 96 10.95 -11.87 15.35
CA ALA A 96 11.83 -12.75 14.59
C ALA A 96 11.55 -12.67 13.08
N LEU A 97 10.27 -12.64 12.66
CA LEU A 97 9.89 -12.49 11.26
C LEU A 97 10.28 -11.13 10.69
N ILE A 98 10.06 -10.04 11.44
CA ILE A 98 10.43 -8.68 11.03
C ILE A 98 11.96 -8.58 10.88
N LEU A 99 12.72 -9.03 11.87
CA LEU A 99 14.18 -9.01 11.85
C LEU A 99 14.73 -9.90 10.74
N ALA A 100 14.14 -11.07 10.50
CA ALA A 100 14.54 -11.94 9.39
C ALA A 100 14.31 -11.28 8.04
N LEU A 101 13.18 -10.58 7.85
CA LEU A 101 12.87 -9.88 6.61
C LEU A 101 13.81 -8.68 6.38
N LEU A 102 14.06 -7.88 7.41
CA LEU A 102 14.99 -6.75 7.34
C LEU A 102 16.44 -7.22 7.12
N ALA A 103 16.84 -8.32 7.77
CA ALA A 103 18.15 -8.92 7.57
C ALA A 103 18.29 -9.48 6.14
N ALA A 104 17.25 -10.11 5.59
CA ALA A 104 17.27 -10.59 4.21
C ALA A 104 17.46 -9.45 3.20
N ASP A 105 16.79 -8.31 3.40
CA ASP A 105 16.99 -7.11 2.58
C ASP A 105 18.42 -6.57 2.69
N LEU A 106 18.89 -6.36 3.92
CA LEU A 106 20.22 -5.82 4.20
C LEU A 106 21.33 -6.73 3.65
N VAL A 107 21.25 -8.03 3.90
CA VAL A 107 22.23 -9.02 3.40
C VAL A 107 22.14 -9.11 1.88
N GLY A 108 20.93 -9.10 1.31
CA GLY A 108 20.73 -9.07 -0.14
C GLY A 108 21.42 -7.84 -0.77
N HIS A 109 21.26 -6.68 -0.17
CA HIS A 109 21.90 -5.45 -0.63
C HIS A 109 23.43 -5.50 -0.49
N GLN A 110 23.95 -5.88 0.69
CA GLN A 110 25.38 -5.79 1.01
C GLN A 110 26.20 -6.91 0.35
N VAL A 111 25.67 -8.13 0.29
CA VAL A 111 26.42 -9.31 -0.16
C VAL A 111 26.18 -9.59 -1.64
N LEU A 112 24.93 -9.48 -2.09
CA LEU A 112 24.56 -9.81 -3.48
C LEU A 112 24.54 -8.57 -4.38
N GLY A 113 24.32 -7.39 -3.79
CA GLY A 113 24.27 -6.11 -4.49
C GLY A 113 22.84 -5.63 -4.80
N ALA A 114 22.68 -4.31 -4.86
CA ALA A 114 21.40 -3.61 -5.09
C ALA A 114 20.75 -3.89 -6.47
N GLY A 115 21.49 -4.50 -7.41
CA GLY A 115 20.96 -4.91 -8.71
C GLY A 115 20.29 -6.28 -8.72
N THR A 116 20.36 -7.04 -7.62
CA THR A 116 19.96 -8.45 -7.64
C THR A 116 18.45 -8.65 -7.47
N PRO A 117 17.86 -9.66 -8.14
CA PRO A 117 16.45 -9.99 -7.96
C PRO A 117 16.11 -10.32 -6.50
N PHE A 118 17.04 -10.96 -5.79
CA PHE A 118 16.85 -11.34 -4.38
C PHE A 118 16.61 -10.12 -3.49
N TYR A 119 17.47 -9.10 -3.58
CA TYR A 119 17.30 -7.84 -2.86
C TYR A 119 15.95 -7.20 -3.20
N TRP A 120 15.62 -7.06 -4.49
CA TRP A 120 14.37 -6.42 -4.90
C TRP A 120 13.12 -7.16 -4.44
N VAL A 121 13.13 -8.49 -4.41
CA VAL A 121 12.01 -9.28 -3.87
C VAL A 121 11.87 -9.07 -2.37
N ALA A 122 12.97 -9.12 -1.61
CA ALA A 122 12.95 -8.87 -0.16
C ALA A 122 12.44 -7.45 0.16
N ASN A 123 12.98 -6.44 -0.51
CA ASN A 123 12.58 -5.04 -0.36
C ASN A 123 11.10 -4.83 -0.71
N SER A 124 10.66 -5.39 -1.84
CA SER A 124 9.27 -5.27 -2.29
C SER A 124 8.29 -5.95 -1.35
N CYS A 125 8.68 -7.06 -0.72
CA CYS A 125 7.91 -7.68 0.36
C CYS A 125 7.77 -6.73 1.54
N ILE A 126 8.85 -6.11 2.02
CA ILE A 126 8.79 -5.12 3.12
C ILE A 126 7.84 -3.97 2.77
N VAL A 127 8.06 -3.33 1.61
CA VAL A 127 7.27 -2.19 1.15
C VAL A 127 5.80 -2.57 0.99
N GLY A 128 5.50 -3.70 0.35
CA GLY A 128 4.13 -4.17 0.16
C GLY A 128 3.42 -4.43 1.50
N LEU A 129 4.09 -5.12 2.44
CA LEU A 129 3.51 -5.39 3.76
C LEU A 129 3.26 -4.10 4.56
N ILE A 130 4.17 -3.12 4.48
CA ILE A 130 4.01 -1.80 5.07
C ILE A 130 2.84 -1.04 4.47
N VAL A 131 2.73 -1.01 3.15
CA VAL A 131 1.63 -0.33 2.45
C VAL A 131 0.29 -0.97 2.83
N VAL A 132 0.21 -2.29 2.89
CA VAL A 132 -0.99 -3.03 3.33
C VAL A 132 -1.36 -2.66 4.76
N SER A 133 -0.37 -2.61 5.67
CA SER A 133 -0.56 -2.18 7.05
C SER A 133 -1.09 -0.75 7.14
N ALA A 134 -0.35 0.22 6.61
CA ALA A 134 -0.69 1.63 6.67
C ALA A 134 -2.06 1.90 6.05
N THR A 135 -2.37 1.27 4.92
CA THR A 135 -3.69 1.37 4.28
C THR A 135 -4.80 0.91 5.22
N ASN A 136 -4.63 -0.24 5.86
CA ASN A 136 -5.65 -0.81 6.73
C ASN A 136 -5.81 -0.03 8.03
N LEU A 137 -4.72 0.49 8.61
CA LEU A 137 -4.79 1.40 9.76
C LEU A 137 -5.67 2.62 9.46
N ASN A 138 -5.45 3.27 8.32
CA ASN A 138 -6.20 4.46 7.92
C ASN A 138 -7.66 4.14 7.55
N VAL A 139 -7.87 3.13 6.69
CA VAL A 139 -9.21 2.82 6.16
C VAL A 139 -10.11 2.21 7.25
N GLN A 140 -9.59 1.30 8.08
CA GLN A 140 -10.33 0.73 9.22
C GLN A 140 -10.48 1.74 10.37
N GLY A 141 -9.55 2.70 10.50
CA GLY A 141 -9.66 3.87 11.38
C GLY A 141 -10.79 4.85 10.97
N GLY A 142 -11.41 4.64 9.81
CA GLY A 142 -12.61 5.37 9.40
C GLY A 142 -12.43 6.32 8.22
N MET A 143 -11.22 6.43 7.64
CA MET A 143 -10.93 7.37 6.55
C MET A 143 -11.89 7.21 5.35
N PRO A 144 -12.76 8.18 5.05
CA PRO A 144 -13.73 8.06 3.95
C PRO A 144 -13.05 8.13 2.58
N LEU A 145 -13.69 7.57 1.55
CA LEU A 145 -13.16 7.58 0.18
C LEU A 145 -13.04 9.02 -0.35
N LYS A 146 -13.97 9.91 0.02
CA LYS A 146 -13.87 11.34 -0.27
C LYS A 146 -12.51 11.93 0.14
N ASN A 147 -12.05 11.63 1.35
CA ASN A 147 -10.81 12.19 1.89
C ASN A 147 -9.60 11.64 1.14
N VAL A 148 -9.62 10.34 0.81
CA VAL A 148 -8.57 9.72 -0.01
C VAL A 148 -8.53 10.36 -1.41
N ALA A 149 -9.68 10.54 -2.05
CA ALA A 149 -9.75 11.15 -3.39
C ALA A 149 -9.17 12.58 -3.41
N TRP A 150 -9.48 13.39 -2.39
CA TRP A 150 -8.88 14.71 -2.23
C TRP A 150 -7.39 14.65 -1.93
N PHE A 151 -6.96 13.74 -1.05
CA PHE A 151 -5.55 13.56 -0.71
C PHE A 151 -4.72 13.21 -1.95
N VAL A 152 -5.15 12.24 -2.76
CA VAL A 152 -4.44 11.83 -3.98
C VAL A 152 -4.49 12.94 -5.05
N LEU A 153 -5.60 13.69 -5.16
CA LEU A 153 -5.65 14.85 -6.06
C LEU A 153 -4.64 15.93 -5.66
N LEU A 154 -4.52 16.24 -4.37
CA LEU A 154 -3.52 17.18 -3.87
C LEU A 154 -2.10 16.62 -4.08
N LEU A 155 -1.91 15.31 -3.91
CA LEU A 155 -0.63 14.64 -4.15
C LEU A 155 -0.21 14.76 -5.63
N ALA A 156 -1.15 14.71 -6.57
CA ALA A 156 -0.87 14.95 -7.99
C ALA A 156 -0.32 16.35 -8.26
N VAL A 157 -0.86 17.38 -7.58
CA VAL A 157 -0.36 18.76 -7.68
C VAL A 157 1.04 18.87 -7.07
N TYR A 158 1.24 18.22 -5.91
CA TYR A 158 2.55 18.15 -5.25
C TYR A 158 3.59 17.50 -6.17
N ASP A 159 3.32 16.30 -6.70
CA ASP A 159 4.23 15.56 -7.56
C ASP A 159 4.57 16.33 -8.83
N LEU A 160 3.58 17.01 -9.43
CA LEU A 160 3.82 17.88 -10.58
C LEU A 160 4.76 19.03 -10.23
N THR A 161 4.59 19.64 -9.06
CA THR A 161 5.41 20.77 -8.58
C THR A 161 6.85 20.33 -8.34
N PHE A 162 7.08 19.19 -7.68
CA PHE A 162 8.42 18.65 -7.46
C PHE A 162 9.05 18.05 -8.72
N ALA A 163 8.26 17.65 -9.71
CA ALA A 163 8.82 17.22 -10.99
C ALA A 163 9.24 18.38 -11.90
N THR A 164 8.59 19.55 -11.78
CA THR A 164 8.76 20.65 -12.76
C THR A 164 9.40 21.91 -12.18
N VAL A 165 9.18 22.22 -10.90
CA VAL A 165 9.58 23.49 -10.27
C VAL A 165 10.80 23.31 -9.36
N ILE A 166 10.83 22.24 -8.57
CA ILE A 166 11.90 21.95 -7.61
C ILE A 166 12.39 20.52 -7.87
N PRO A 167 13.45 20.29 -8.66
CA PRO A 167 13.90 18.96 -9.10
C PRO A 167 14.54 18.10 -7.97
N LEU A 168 14.01 18.19 -6.77
CA LEU A 168 14.37 17.41 -5.58
C LEU A 168 14.21 15.90 -5.82
N THR A 169 13.32 15.50 -6.72
CA THR A 169 13.01 14.10 -7.01
C THR A 169 14.19 13.35 -7.61
N GLN A 170 15.04 14.02 -8.39
CA GLN A 170 16.25 13.43 -8.98
C GLN A 170 17.34 13.28 -7.92
N GLU A 171 17.61 14.33 -7.14
CA GLU A 171 18.57 14.28 -6.03
C GLU A 171 18.20 13.23 -4.97
N LEU A 172 16.90 13.11 -4.65
CA LEU A 172 16.41 12.11 -3.72
C LEU A 172 16.54 10.70 -4.27
N ALA A 173 16.26 10.49 -5.57
CA ALA A 173 16.42 9.19 -6.20
C ALA A 173 17.89 8.74 -6.19
N GLU A 174 18.82 9.64 -6.47
CA GLU A 174 20.26 9.38 -6.40
C GLU A 174 20.74 9.13 -4.96
N ALA A 175 20.26 9.93 -4.01
CA ALA A 175 20.61 9.79 -2.60
C ALA A 175 20.09 8.49 -1.98
N ILE A 176 19.01 7.90 -2.50
CA ILE A 176 18.36 6.71 -1.92
C ILE A 176 18.74 5.42 -2.67
N GLN A 177 19.02 5.46 -3.97
CA GLN A 177 19.25 4.26 -4.79
C GLN A 177 20.49 3.42 -4.40
N GLY A 178 21.38 3.96 -3.56
CA GLY A 178 22.57 3.27 -3.04
C GLY A 178 22.41 2.62 -1.66
N TYR A 179 21.24 2.71 -1.03
CA TYR A 179 21.03 2.25 0.35
C TYR A 179 20.04 1.08 0.44
N PRO A 180 20.19 0.18 1.44
CA PRO A 180 19.18 -0.84 1.74
C PRO A 180 17.86 -0.19 2.16
N PHE A 181 16.78 -0.97 2.15
CA PHE A 181 15.43 -0.51 2.51
C PHE A 181 14.88 0.60 1.60
N ALA A 182 15.12 0.49 0.29
CA ALA A 182 14.65 1.47 -0.67
C ALA A 182 13.12 1.63 -0.57
N PRO A 183 12.57 2.87 -0.49
CA PRO A 183 11.15 3.15 -0.33
C PRO A 183 10.36 2.95 -1.63
N SER A 184 10.55 1.81 -2.28
CA SER A 184 10.02 1.47 -3.59
C SER A 184 9.95 -0.04 -3.77
N ALA A 185 8.91 -0.55 -4.42
CA ALA A 185 8.85 -1.95 -4.83
C ALA A 185 9.27 -2.08 -6.29
N GLY A 186 9.75 -3.25 -6.70
CA GLY A 186 10.22 -3.44 -8.05
C GLY A 186 10.85 -4.79 -8.29
N LEU A 187 11.47 -4.91 -9.46
CA LEU A 187 12.28 -6.04 -9.83
C LEU A 187 13.39 -5.56 -10.77
N ARG A 188 14.61 -6.04 -10.55
CA ARG A 188 15.74 -5.88 -11.47
C ARG A 188 16.29 -7.25 -11.82
N VAL A 189 16.42 -7.54 -13.11
CA VAL A 189 16.95 -8.80 -13.65
C VAL A 189 17.86 -8.47 -14.83
N GLY A 190 19.18 -8.66 -14.63
CA GLY A 190 20.18 -8.30 -15.64
C GLY A 190 20.13 -6.80 -15.95
N GLY A 191 20.05 -6.45 -17.24
CA GLY A 191 19.91 -5.06 -17.69
C GLY A 191 18.50 -4.48 -17.59
N PHE A 192 17.50 -5.29 -17.19
CA PHE A 192 16.12 -4.85 -17.07
C PHE A 192 15.78 -4.43 -15.64
N GLY A 193 15.06 -3.33 -15.49
CA GLY A 193 14.71 -2.81 -14.17
C GLY A 193 13.40 -2.03 -14.17
N ALA A 194 12.56 -2.31 -13.18
CA ALA A 194 11.26 -1.66 -13.03
C ALA A 194 10.99 -1.40 -11.56
N VAL A 195 10.63 -0.17 -11.24
CA VAL A 195 10.47 0.30 -9.86
C VAL A 195 9.22 1.17 -9.77
N ILE A 196 8.48 1.03 -8.68
CA ILE A 196 7.32 1.84 -8.32
C ILE A 196 7.50 2.37 -6.90
N GLY A 197 7.21 3.65 -6.69
CA GLY A 197 7.36 4.29 -5.39
C GLY A 197 6.41 3.72 -4.34
N MET A 198 6.86 3.62 -3.09
CA MET A 198 5.98 3.26 -1.97
C MET A 198 4.82 4.26 -1.83
N GLY A 199 5.06 5.55 -2.09
CA GLY A 199 4.03 6.59 -2.07
C GLY A 199 2.89 6.30 -3.05
N ASP A 200 3.23 5.90 -4.28
CA ASP A 200 2.24 5.49 -5.28
C ASP A 200 1.46 4.27 -4.84
N LEU A 201 2.15 3.23 -4.37
CA LEU A 201 1.51 2.02 -3.86
C LEU A 201 0.57 2.30 -2.69
N LEU A 202 0.95 3.23 -1.81
CA LEU A 202 0.10 3.68 -0.70
C LEU A 202 -1.14 4.41 -1.20
N ALA A 203 -1.00 5.35 -2.15
CA ALA A 203 -2.13 6.04 -2.76
C ALA A 203 -3.10 5.05 -3.45
N TYR A 204 -2.56 4.09 -4.21
CA TYR A 204 -3.35 3.07 -4.91
C TYR A 204 -4.08 2.17 -3.93
N SER A 205 -3.40 1.75 -2.86
CA SER A 205 -3.95 0.86 -1.84
C SER A 205 -5.01 1.55 -1.00
N LEU A 206 -4.76 2.80 -0.55
CA LEU A 206 -5.74 3.63 0.16
C LEU A 206 -7.01 3.81 -0.67
N TYR A 207 -6.87 4.22 -1.93
CA TYR A 207 -8.02 4.45 -2.81
C TYR A 207 -8.80 3.15 -3.04
N THR A 208 -8.12 2.04 -3.32
CA THR A 208 -8.74 0.75 -3.59
C THR A 208 -9.45 0.19 -2.36
N ALA A 209 -8.81 0.21 -1.19
CA ALA A 209 -9.41 -0.26 0.06
C ALA A 209 -10.57 0.64 0.52
N ALA A 210 -10.44 1.96 0.40
CA ALA A 210 -11.53 2.89 0.71
C ALA A 210 -12.71 2.75 -0.27
N ALA A 211 -12.46 2.52 -1.55
CA ALA A 211 -13.50 2.27 -2.55
C ALA A 211 -14.22 0.94 -2.30
N TYR A 212 -13.48 -0.11 -1.95
CA TYR A 212 -14.08 -1.38 -1.53
C TYR A 212 -14.92 -1.22 -0.25
N LYS A 213 -14.42 -0.47 0.73
CA LYS A 213 -15.18 -0.14 1.94
C LYS A 213 -16.49 0.57 1.58
N ALA A 214 -16.41 1.68 0.84
CA ALA A 214 -17.56 2.51 0.51
C ALA A 214 -18.60 1.78 -0.36
N TYR A 215 -18.16 1.09 -1.42
CA TYR A 215 -19.03 0.61 -2.51
C TYR A 215 -18.90 -0.88 -2.83
N GLY A 216 -18.16 -1.65 -2.03
CA GLY A 216 -18.05 -3.10 -2.15
C GLY A 216 -17.30 -3.54 -3.40
N ARG A 217 -17.76 -4.63 -4.03
CA ARG A 217 -17.10 -5.21 -5.21
C ARG A 217 -17.07 -4.26 -6.41
N SER A 218 -18.10 -3.43 -6.58
CA SER A 218 -18.14 -2.44 -7.65
C SER A 218 -17.05 -1.38 -7.46
N GLY A 219 -16.91 -0.85 -6.25
CA GLY A 219 -15.83 0.07 -5.90
C GLY A 219 -14.44 -0.53 -6.12
N LEU A 220 -14.23 -1.79 -5.72
CA LEU A 220 -12.97 -2.51 -5.96
C LEU A 220 -12.63 -2.62 -7.45
N ARG A 221 -13.58 -3.06 -8.29
CA ARG A 221 -13.34 -3.21 -9.73
C ARG A 221 -12.99 -1.88 -10.38
N THR A 222 -13.74 -0.83 -10.06
CA THR A 222 -13.46 0.53 -10.56
C THR A 222 -12.09 1.00 -10.11
N ALA A 223 -11.73 0.82 -8.83
CA ALA A 223 -10.46 1.27 -8.31
C ALA A 223 -9.27 0.53 -8.93
N LEU A 224 -9.32 -0.80 -9.03
CA LEU A 224 -8.27 -1.58 -9.71
C LEU A 224 -8.15 -1.22 -11.19
N GLY A 225 -9.26 -0.96 -11.87
CA GLY A 225 -9.24 -0.49 -13.26
C GLY A 225 -8.54 0.87 -13.41
N ILE A 226 -8.83 1.82 -12.51
CA ILE A 226 -8.17 3.13 -12.48
C ILE A 226 -6.68 2.99 -12.15
N VAL A 227 -6.32 2.18 -11.15
CA VAL A 227 -4.92 1.94 -10.78
C VAL A 227 -4.14 1.31 -11.92
N LEU A 228 -4.71 0.31 -12.61
CA LEU A 228 -4.05 -0.32 -13.75
C LEU A 228 -3.84 0.67 -14.90
N ALA A 229 -4.90 1.39 -15.28
CA ALA A 229 -4.86 2.29 -16.42
C ALA A 229 -3.99 3.52 -16.14
N PHE A 230 -4.26 4.23 -15.04
CA PHE A 230 -3.66 5.54 -14.75
C PHE A 230 -2.50 5.49 -13.76
N GLY A 231 -2.37 4.40 -12.99
CA GLY A 231 -1.27 4.23 -12.04
C GLY A 231 -0.11 3.36 -12.55
N SER A 232 -0.29 2.64 -13.66
CA SER A 232 0.72 1.74 -14.22
C SER A 232 0.92 1.94 -15.73
N VAL A 233 -0.12 1.64 -16.54
CA VAL A 233 0.00 1.60 -18.00
C VAL A 233 0.30 3.00 -18.57
N LEU A 234 -0.54 3.99 -18.26
CA LEU A 234 -0.41 5.33 -18.82
C LEU A 234 0.90 6.02 -18.38
N PRO A 235 1.31 6.00 -17.09
CA PRO A 235 2.60 6.57 -16.68
C PRO A 235 3.80 5.90 -17.36
N THR A 236 3.75 4.58 -17.59
CA THR A 236 4.85 3.85 -18.23
C THR A 236 4.94 4.15 -19.73
N LEU A 237 3.80 4.35 -20.40
CA LEU A 237 3.77 4.65 -21.83
C LEU A 237 3.92 6.15 -22.14
N ALA A 238 3.67 7.03 -21.17
CA ALA A 238 3.73 8.48 -21.36
C ALA A 238 5.09 8.99 -21.86
N PRO A 239 6.25 8.55 -21.32
CA PRO A 239 7.55 8.95 -21.85
C PRO A 239 7.73 8.63 -23.34
N LEU A 240 7.27 7.44 -23.78
CA LEU A 240 7.36 7.01 -25.18
C LEU A 240 6.50 7.90 -26.10
N ALA A 241 5.29 8.24 -25.64
CA ALA A 241 4.42 9.15 -26.38
C ALA A 241 5.01 10.56 -26.50
N VAL A 242 5.60 11.08 -25.42
CA VAL A 242 6.25 12.40 -25.43
C VAL A 242 7.50 12.39 -26.30
N GLU A 243 8.33 11.35 -26.23
CA GLU A 243 9.50 11.18 -27.09
C GLU A 243 9.10 11.17 -28.57
N ALA A 244 8.05 10.42 -28.93
CA ALA A 244 7.53 10.37 -30.30
C ALA A 244 7.00 11.72 -30.80
N LEU A 245 6.45 12.56 -29.91
CA LEU A 245 5.87 13.86 -30.27
C LEU A 245 6.87 15.02 -30.26
N THR A 246 7.86 14.97 -29.37
CA THR A 246 8.76 16.11 -29.10
C THR A 246 10.22 15.84 -29.49
N GLY A 247 10.56 14.59 -29.81
CA GLY A 247 11.95 14.17 -30.06
C GLY A 247 12.83 14.16 -28.80
N SER A 248 12.25 14.39 -27.62
CA SER A 248 12.96 14.40 -26.33
C SER A 248 12.18 13.61 -25.30
N ALA A 249 12.80 12.59 -24.71
CA ALA A 249 12.18 11.82 -23.64
C ALA A 249 12.23 12.61 -22.32
N PRO A 250 11.10 12.82 -21.63
CA PRO A 250 11.11 13.42 -20.29
C PRO A 250 11.81 12.46 -19.31
N ALA A 251 12.70 13.00 -18.48
CA ALA A 251 13.52 12.21 -17.57
C ALA A 251 12.71 11.50 -16.46
N LEU A 252 11.55 12.05 -16.09
CA LEU A 252 10.66 11.47 -15.10
C LEU A 252 9.22 11.91 -15.38
N VAL A 253 8.27 10.98 -15.40
CA VAL A 253 6.84 11.29 -15.49
C VAL A 253 6.15 10.85 -14.20
N PRO A 254 5.67 11.78 -13.36
CA PRO A 254 5.09 11.42 -12.07
C PRO A 254 3.75 10.71 -12.25
N ALA A 255 3.62 9.50 -11.71
CA ALA A 255 2.42 8.68 -11.89
C ALA A 255 1.16 9.33 -11.27
N GLN A 256 1.31 10.08 -10.18
CA GLN A 256 0.19 10.76 -9.52
C GLN A 256 -0.49 11.82 -10.40
N VAL A 257 0.22 12.42 -11.37
CA VAL A 257 -0.36 13.40 -12.31
C VAL A 257 -1.51 12.78 -13.10
N PHE A 258 -1.42 11.49 -13.41
CA PHE A 258 -2.49 10.75 -14.07
C PHE A 258 -3.46 10.14 -13.06
N PHE A 259 -2.93 9.49 -12.02
CA PHE A 259 -3.75 8.74 -11.08
C PHE A 259 -4.65 9.64 -10.23
N GLY A 260 -4.18 10.77 -9.70
CA GLY A 260 -4.94 11.64 -8.81
C GLY A 260 -6.23 12.19 -9.42
N PRO A 261 -6.18 12.85 -10.59
CA PRO A 261 -7.38 13.29 -11.30
C PRO A 261 -8.32 12.13 -11.65
N ALA A 262 -7.78 11.00 -12.10
CA ALA A 262 -8.58 9.82 -12.45
C ALA A 262 -9.27 9.20 -11.22
N ALA A 263 -8.58 9.11 -10.09
CA ALA A 263 -9.13 8.64 -8.82
C ALA A 263 -10.21 9.59 -8.30
N PHE A 264 -10.02 10.91 -8.43
CA PHE A 264 -11.04 11.89 -8.05
C PHE A 264 -12.28 11.80 -8.94
N ALA A 265 -12.12 11.70 -10.26
CA ALA A 265 -13.22 11.47 -11.19
C ALA A 265 -13.94 10.13 -10.92
N GLY A 266 -13.17 9.08 -10.62
CA GLY A 266 -13.69 7.77 -10.21
C GLY A 266 -14.54 7.84 -8.94
N TYR A 267 -14.09 8.60 -7.94
CA TYR A 267 -14.86 8.88 -6.74
C TYR A 267 -16.20 9.59 -7.06
N LEU A 268 -16.17 10.66 -7.87
CA LEU A 268 -17.38 11.37 -8.28
C LEU A 268 -18.35 10.46 -9.04
N MET A 269 -17.84 9.62 -9.93
CA MET A 269 -18.64 8.64 -10.67
C MET A 269 -19.31 7.64 -9.73
N LEU A 270 -18.55 7.04 -8.79
CA LEU A 270 -19.09 6.08 -7.83
C LEU A 270 -20.15 6.72 -6.94
N ARG A 271 -19.90 7.95 -6.46
CA ARG A 271 -20.86 8.70 -5.65
C ARG A 271 -22.14 9.02 -6.40
N ARG A 272 -22.05 9.40 -7.67
CA ARG A 272 -23.22 9.67 -8.52
C ARG A 272 -24.05 8.42 -8.80
N ARG A 273 -23.41 7.26 -9.02
CA ARG A 273 -24.08 6.02 -9.42
C ARG A 273 -24.62 5.18 -8.25
N LEU A 274 -23.90 5.15 -7.13
CA LEU A 274 -24.17 4.25 -6.01
C LEU A 274 -24.60 4.98 -4.73
N GLY A 275 -24.59 6.31 -4.73
CA GLY A 275 -25.05 7.13 -3.61
C GLY A 275 -24.00 7.33 -2.51
N ALA A 276 -24.47 7.39 -1.26
CA ALA A 276 -23.66 7.71 -0.10
C ALA A 276 -22.62 6.62 0.21
N GLU A 277 -21.48 7.03 0.78
CA GLU A 277 -20.43 6.11 1.19
C GLU A 277 -20.84 5.32 2.42
N ARG A 278 -20.64 3.99 2.39
CA ARG A 278 -20.83 3.16 3.58
C ARG A 278 -19.79 3.47 4.65
N ARG A 279 -20.25 3.50 5.91
CA ARG A 279 -19.37 3.68 7.07
C ARG A 279 -18.74 2.35 7.49
N MET A 280 -17.63 2.41 8.22
CA MET A 280 -17.00 1.19 8.78
C MET A 280 -17.96 0.36 9.64
N ALA A 281 -18.92 1.00 10.32
CA ALA A 281 -19.94 0.31 11.11
C ALA A 281 -20.90 -0.56 10.29
N GLU A 282 -21.09 -0.22 9.00
CA GLU A 282 -22.00 -0.91 8.09
C GLU A 282 -21.31 -2.05 7.32
N VAL A 283 -19.98 -2.20 7.48
CA VAL A 283 -19.21 -3.25 6.81
C VAL A 283 -19.33 -4.54 7.62
N PRO A 284 -19.97 -5.60 7.08
CA PRO A 284 -20.11 -6.85 7.81
C PRO A 284 -18.73 -7.43 8.16
N VAL A 285 -18.56 -7.78 9.43
CA VAL A 285 -17.38 -8.50 9.91
C VAL A 285 -17.58 -9.97 9.56
N ARG A 286 -16.63 -10.56 8.83
CA ARG A 286 -16.61 -12.02 8.71
C ARG A 286 -16.16 -12.56 10.06
N ALA A 287 -17.10 -13.02 10.88
CA ALA A 287 -16.76 -13.71 12.12
C ALA A 287 -15.91 -14.95 11.78
N PRO A 288 -14.83 -15.24 12.52
CA PRO A 288 -14.20 -16.55 12.43
C PRO A 288 -15.25 -17.60 12.80
N ASP A 289 -15.35 -18.66 12.01
CA ASP A 289 -16.29 -19.77 12.19
C ASP A 289 -16.17 -20.37 13.61
N GLN A 290 -17.00 -19.88 14.55
CA GLN A 290 -17.22 -20.52 15.85
C GLN A 290 -18.06 -21.80 15.73
N THR A 291 -18.48 -22.14 14.51
CA THR A 291 -19.36 -23.26 14.19
C THR A 291 -18.72 -24.65 14.38
N ARG A 292 -17.43 -24.73 14.72
CA ARG A 292 -16.71 -26.00 14.92
C ARG A 292 -16.59 -26.45 16.39
N SER A 293 -16.84 -25.57 17.37
CA SER A 293 -16.70 -25.90 18.81
C SER A 293 -18.00 -26.35 19.49
N LEU A 294 -19.17 -26.24 18.84
CA LEU A 294 -20.46 -26.65 19.42
C LEU A 294 -20.93 -28.07 19.03
N ARG A 295 -20.09 -28.88 18.35
CA ARG A 295 -20.44 -30.25 17.91
C ARG A 295 -19.74 -31.38 18.66
N LEU A 296 -19.24 -31.14 19.87
CA LEU A 296 -18.63 -32.19 20.70
C LEU A 296 -19.14 -32.17 22.13
N THR A 297 -20.44 -32.43 22.32
CA THR A 297 -20.93 -33.13 23.53
C THR A 297 -22.25 -33.83 23.20
N PRO A 298 -22.27 -35.15 22.93
CA PRO A 298 -23.45 -35.94 23.19
C PRO A 298 -23.50 -36.22 24.70
N VAL A 299 -24.44 -35.59 25.41
CA VAL A 299 -24.83 -36.01 26.75
C VAL A 299 -25.57 -37.33 26.61
N SER A 300 -24.81 -38.43 26.73
CA SER A 300 -25.35 -39.76 27.00
C SER A 300 -25.33 -39.97 28.51
N GLY A 301 -26.50 -40.03 29.11
CA GLY A 301 -26.67 -40.29 30.53
C GLY A 301 -28.11 -40.65 30.83
N SER A 302 -28.46 -41.91 30.55
CA SER A 302 -29.71 -42.53 30.96
C SER A 302 -29.83 -42.55 32.49
N ASN A 303 -31.01 -42.27 33.03
CA ASN A 303 -31.68 -43.30 33.83
C ASN A 303 -33.18 -43.03 34.06
N ARG A 304 -33.93 -44.12 33.93
CA ARG A 304 -35.34 -44.31 34.27
C ARG A 304 -35.54 -44.23 35.78
N SER A 305 -36.71 -43.77 36.23
CA SER A 305 -37.76 -44.65 36.79
C SER A 305 -38.67 -43.91 37.77
N MET A 306 -39.97 -44.11 37.53
CA MET A 306 -41.16 -44.04 38.38
C MET A 306 -40.99 -43.90 39.90
N ALA A 307 -41.82 -43.04 40.51
CA ALA A 307 -42.76 -43.48 41.55
C ALA A 307 -43.94 -42.49 41.65
N SER A 308 -45.15 -43.04 41.57
CA SER A 308 -46.43 -42.46 41.93
C SER A 308 -46.55 -42.23 43.43
N GLY A 309 -47.51 -41.39 43.84
CA GLY A 309 -47.78 -41.07 45.23
C GLY A 309 -48.48 -42.17 46.05
N SER A 310 -48.74 -41.77 47.31
CA SER A 310 -49.38 -42.45 48.47
C SER A 310 -48.66 -43.64 49.06
#